data_AF-A0A9P8MT27-F1
#
_entry.id   AF-A0A9P8MT27-F1
#
_cell.length_a   1.000
_cell.length_b   1.000
_cell.length_c   1.000
_cell.angle_alpha   90.00
_cell.angle_beta   90.00
_cell.angle_gamma   90.00
#
_symmetry.space_group_name_H-M   'P 1'
#
loop_
_entity.id
_entity.type
_entity.pdbx_description
1 polymer ?
#
loop_
_entity_poly.entity_id
_entity_poly.type
_entity_poly.pdbx_seq_one_letter_code
_entity_poly.pdbx_strand_id
1 'polypeptide(L)'
;MYITSCPPDSKHGQDWVNVFDVLGVAGTPTYETLKDRKYGTNVLNETLRLHPAVPLNMRQALQTTMISGAPGEPDIVLLNGDTVTIHTLGIHGRRNLYLVVSDQFADPAVFIPICVGQNFALTEMAFCLVRVAQRFERTEYRDE
;
A
#
# COMPACT_ATOMS: atom_id res chain seq x y z
N MET A 1 0.43 -15.78 1.98
CA MET A 1 -0.21 -14.46 1.76
C MET A 1 -1.67 -14.61 2.19
N TYR A 2 -2.05 -14.05 3.34
CA TYR A 2 -3.34 -14.26 4.03
C TYR A 2 -4.57 -13.64 3.33
N ILE A 3 -4.56 -13.51 2.00
CA ILE A 3 -5.68 -12.89 1.26
C ILE A 3 -6.93 -13.81 1.27
N THR A 4 -6.75 -15.12 1.51
CA THR A 4 -7.83 -16.11 1.60
C THR A 4 -8.29 -16.45 3.01
N SER A 5 -7.66 -15.91 4.07
CA SER A 5 -8.09 -16.19 5.45
C SER A 5 -9.23 -15.30 5.92
N CYS A 6 -9.72 -14.38 5.08
CA CYS A 6 -10.92 -13.61 5.37
C CYS A 6 -12.13 -14.54 5.18
N PRO A 7 -12.99 -14.72 6.21
CA PRO A 7 -14.19 -15.53 6.07
C PRO A 7 -15.00 -15.05 4.87
N PRO A 8 -15.56 -15.96 4.04
CA PRO A 8 -16.35 -15.58 2.87
C PRO A 8 -17.54 -14.67 3.21
N ASP A 9 -17.99 -14.69 4.47
CA ASP A 9 -19.11 -13.89 4.99
C ASP A 9 -18.72 -12.46 5.42
N SER A 10 -17.43 -12.12 5.36
CA SER A 10 -16.98 -10.76 5.63
C SER A 10 -17.32 -9.83 4.47
N LYS A 11 -17.77 -8.60 4.78
CA LYS A 11 -18.02 -7.55 3.77
C LYS A 11 -16.81 -7.27 2.85
N HIS A 12 -15.62 -7.67 3.28
CA HIS A 12 -14.35 -7.42 2.60
C HIS A 12 -13.95 -8.53 1.62
N GLY A 13 -14.33 -9.79 1.88
CA GLY A 13 -14.11 -10.90 0.94
C GLY A 13 -14.95 -10.80 -0.34
N GLN A 14 -16.10 -10.12 -0.28
CA GLN A 14 -17.05 -9.97 -1.38
C GLN A 14 -16.49 -9.17 -2.57
N ASP A 15 -15.54 -8.26 -2.35
CA ASP A 15 -15.00 -7.40 -3.41
C ASP A 15 -14.08 -8.13 -4.42
N TRP A 16 -13.34 -9.17 -4.00
CA TRP A 16 -12.58 -10.03 -4.93
C TRP A 16 -13.46 -11.06 -5.62
N VAL A 17 -14.50 -11.57 -4.94
CA VAL A 17 -15.52 -12.46 -5.53
C VAL A 17 -16.13 -11.79 -6.77
N ASN A 18 -16.41 -10.49 -6.69
CA ASN A 18 -16.89 -9.69 -7.81
C ASN A 18 -15.93 -9.65 -9.03
N VAL A 19 -14.63 -9.95 -8.93
CA VAL A 19 -13.71 -9.94 -10.09
C VAL A 19 -13.90 -11.23 -10.89
N PHE A 20 -14.01 -12.36 -10.20
CA PHE A 20 -14.26 -13.66 -10.84
C PHE A 20 -15.68 -13.79 -11.36
N ASP A 21 -16.66 -13.16 -10.71
CA ASP A 21 -18.02 -13.13 -11.24
C ASP A 21 -18.12 -12.35 -12.57
N VAL A 22 -17.27 -11.34 -12.75
CA VAL A 22 -17.25 -10.50 -13.96
C VAL A 22 -16.36 -11.08 -15.06
N LEU A 23 -15.18 -11.62 -14.70
CA LEU A 23 -14.18 -12.09 -15.68
C LEU A 23 -14.22 -13.61 -15.90
N GLY A 24 -14.79 -14.38 -14.98
CA GLY A 24 -14.70 -15.83 -14.97
C GLY A 24 -13.26 -16.34 -14.89
N VAL A 25 -13.10 -17.64 -15.20
CA VAL A 25 -11.81 -18.35 -15.14
C VAL A 25 -10.85 -18.01 -16.28
N ALA A 26 -11.35 -17.40 -17.37
CA ALA A 26 -10.56 -17.18 -18.59
C ALA A 26 -10.59 -15.73 -19.12
N GLY A 27 -11.45 -14.86 -18.59
CA GLY A 27 -11.57 -13.48 -19.06
C GLY A 27 -10.30 -12.67 -18.79
N THR A 28 -9.89 -11.87 -19.77
CA THR A 28 -8.70 -11.02 -19.65
C THR A 28 -9.04 -9.78 -18.84
N PRO A 29 -8.32 -9.49 -17.73
CA PRO A 29 -8.54 -8.27 -16.97
C PRO A 29 -8.21 -7.03 -17.81
N THR A 30 -9.09 -6.04 -17.80
CA THR A 30 -8.84 -4.71 -18.39
C THR A 30 -8.65 -3.67 -17.29
N TYR A 31 -8.10 -2.50 -17.64
CA TYR A 31 -7.92 -1.40 -16.69
C TYR A 31 -9.23 -1.04 -15.97
N GLU A 32 -10.33 -0.96 -16.69
CA GLU A 32 -11.66 -0.63 -16.18
C GLU A 32 -12.14 -1.66 -15.15
N THR A 33 -11.87 -2.95 -15.40
CA THR A 33 -12.24 -4.01 -14.47
C THR A 33 -11.41 -3.99 -13.17
N LEU A 34 -10.20 -3.44 -13.22
CA LEU A 34 -9.25 -3.39 -12.11
C LEU A 34 -9.32 -2.08 -11.30
N LYS A 35 -9.66 -0.96 -11.94
CA LYS A 35 -9.63 0.40 -11.36
C LYS A 35 -10.55 0.59 -10.16
N ASP A 36 -11.76 0.03 -10.18
CA ASP A 36 -12.80 0.33 -9.18
C ASP A 36 -12.86 -0.69 -8.02
N ARG A 37 -11.76 -1.39 -7.73
CA ARG A 37 -11.72 -2.44 -6.70
C ARG A 37 -11.13 -1.94 -5.39
N LYS A 38 -12.00 -1.54 -4.45
CA LYS A 38 -11.60 -1.03 -3.13
C LYS A 38 -10.78 -2.03 -2.33
N TYR A 39 -11.27 -3.26 -2.15
CA TYR A 39 -10.53 -4.22 -1.34
C TYR A 39 -9.19 -4.64 -1.96
N GLY A 40 -9.13 -4.88 -3.28
CA GLY A 40 -7.87 -5.19 -3.96
C GLY A 40 -6.84 -4.07 -3.82
N THR A 41 -7.28 -2.83 -4.00
CA THR A 41 -6.46 -1.64 -3.76
C THR A 41 -5.97 -1.57 -2.30
N ASN A 42 -6.84 -1.85 -1.33
CA ASN A 42 -6.46 -1.84 0.09
C ASN A 42 -5.42 -2.92 0.41
N VAL A 43 -5.57 -4.14 -0.12
CA VAL A 43 -4.58 -5.22 0.07
C VAL A 43 -3.23 -4.84 -0.53
N LEU A 44 -3.21 -4.27 -1.73
CA LEU A 44 -1.98 -3.79 -2.37
C LEU A 44 -1.33 -2.66 -1.57
N ASN A 45 -2.12 -1.69 -1.10
CA ASN A 45 -1.63 -0.58 -0.28
C ASN A 45 -1.06 -1.09 1.05
N GLU A 46 -1.73 -2.02 1.71
CA GLU A 46 -1.26 -2.61 2.96
C GLU A 46 0.01 -3.45 2.76
N THR A 47 0.09 -4.17 1.64
CA THR A 47 1.30 -4.89 1.24
C THR A 47 2.47 -3.92 1.08
N LEU A 48 2.28 -2.78 0.41
CA LEU A 48 3.31 -1.76 0.24
C LEU A 48 3.59 -0.95 1.52
N ARG A 49 2.65 -0.89 2.46
CA ARG A 49 2.89 -0.33 3.79
C ARG A 49 3.89 -1.21 4.56
N LEU A 50 3.65 -2.52 4.61
CA LEU A 50 4.48 -3.50 5.31
C LEU A 50 5.79 -3.81 4.58
N HIS A 51 5.75 -3.81 3.26
CA HIS A 51 6.86 -4.15 2.37
C HIS A 51 7.06 -3.03 1.34
N PRO A 52 7.50 -1.84 1.76
CA PRO A 52 7.70 -0.71 0.87
C PRO A 52 8.78 -1.03 -0.17
N ALA A 53 8.49 -0.74 -1.44
CA ALA A 53 9.46 -0.91 -2.52
C ALA A 53 10.73 -0.07 -2.30
N VAL A 54 10.61 1.08 -1.64
CA VAL A 54 11.73 1.97 -1.27
C VAL A 54 11.72 2.20 0.25
N PRO A 55 12.46 1.39 1.03
CA PRO A 55 12.43 1.46 2.50
C PRO A 55 13.15 2.69 3.08
N LEU A 56 14.07 3.29 2.32
CA LEU A 56 14.83 4.48 2.68
C LEU A 56 14.81 5.47 1.51
N ASN A 57 14.34 6.69 1.75
CA ASN A 57 14.38 7.78 0.78
C ASN A 57 15.36 8.86 1.24
N MET A 58 16.38 9.14 0.43
CA MET A 58 17.37 10.18 0.74
C MET A 58 17.07 11.47 -0.01
N ARG A 59 17.30 12.61 0.65
CA ARG A 59 17.26 13.95 0.07
C ARG A 59 18.47 14.73 0.57
N GLN A 60 18.96 15.67 -0.22
CA GLN A 60 20.04 16.56 0.17
C GLN A 60 19.52 17.99 0.27
N ALA A 61 19.91 18.70 1.32
CA ALA A 61 19.63 20.11 1.48
C ALA A 61 20.50 20.91 0.48
N LEU A 62 19.86 21.55 -0.51
CA LEU A 62 20.55 22.36 -1.51
C LEU A 62 21.00 23.72 -0.96
N GLN A 63 20.43 24.15 0.16
CA GLN A 63 20.76 25.35 0.90
C GLN A 63 20.42 25.15 2.37
N THR A 64 21.04 25.93 3.25
CA THR A 64 20.73 25.89 4.68
C THR A 64 19.24 26.19 4.90
N THR A 65 18.55 25.30 5.60
CA THR A 65 17.10 25.35 5.81
C THR A 65 16.75 24.78 7.18
N MET A 66 15.46 24.76 7.53
CA MET A 66 14.97 24.20 8.78
C MET A 66 13.79 23.26 8.51
N ILE A 67 13.75 22.14 9.23
CA ILE A 67 12.57 21.28 9.35
C ILE A 67 11.89 21.63 10.66
N SER A 68 10.58 21.88 10.64
CA SER A 68 9.83 22.16 11.85
C SER A 68 9.90 20.99 12.83
N GLY A 69 10.20 21.30 14.10
CA GLY A 69 10.15 20.33 15.18
C GLY A 69 8.73 19.83 15.45
N ALA A 70 8.60 18.78 16.27
CA ALA A 70 7.30 18.40 16.82
C ALA A 70 6.73 19.54 17.72
N PRO A 71 5.42 19.60 17.99
CA PRO A 71 4.86 20.62 18.87
C PRO A 71 5.56 20.66 20.23
N GLY A 72 6.21 21.79 20.54
CA GLY A 72 7.00 21.98 21.78
C GLY A 72 8.48 21.61 21.67
N GLU A 73 8.95 21.13 20.52
CA GLU A 73 10.36 20.88 20.23
C GLU A 73 10.95 21.97 19.33
N PRO A 74 12.27 22.25 19.40
CA PRO A 74 12.91 23.20 18.52
C PRO A 74 12.98 22.69 17.08
N ASP A 75 13.05 23.62 16.13
CA ASP A 75 13.27 23.30 14.73
C ASP A 75 14.66 22.68 14.50
N ILE A 76 14.74 21.82 13.50
CA ILE A 76 15.96 21.11 13.12
C ILE A 76 16.62 21.89 11.98
N VAL A 77 17.80 22.47 12.24
CA VAL A 77 18.59 23.16 11.21
C VAL A 77 19.30 22.12 10.35
N LEU A 78 19.15 22.24 9.03
CA LEU A 78 19.89 21.51 8.02
C LEU A 78 20.83 22.47 7.30
N LEU A 79 22.12 22.18 7.28
CA LEU A 79 23.10 22.94 6.53
C LEU A 79 23.09 22.56 5.05
N ASN A 80 23.60 23.45 4.20
CA ASN A 80 23.84 23.11 2.80
C ASN A 80 24.73 21.85 2.70
N GLY A 81 24.26 20.86 1.94
CA GLY A 81 24.94 19.58 1.73
C GLY A 81 24.49 18.47 2.69
N ASP A 82 23.77 18.79 3.76
CA ASP A 82 23.26 17.78 4.69
C ASP A 82 22.29 16.83 4.00
N THR A 83 22.38 15.55 4.37
CA THR A 83 21.50 14.50 3.84
C THR A 83 20.43 14.14 4.86
N VAL A 84 19.17 14.23 4.43
CA VAL A 84 18.01 13.78 5.18
C VAL A 84 17.59 12.41 4.68
N THR A 85 17.53 11.44 5.58
CA THR A 85 17.04 10.10 5.28
C THR A 85 15.64 9.93 5.85
N ILE A 86 14.66 9.77 4.98
CA ILE A 86 13.28 9.43 5.33
C ILE A 86 13.20 7.90 5.42
N HIS A 87 13.02 7.39 6.63
CA HIS A 87 12.92 5.96 6.89
C HIS A 87 11.47 5.47 6.69
N THR A 88 11.09 5.26 5.42
CA THR A 88 9.75 4.80 5.01
C THR A 88 9.31 3.55 5.78
N LEU A 89 10.18 2.54 5.87
CA LEU A 89 9.87 1.29 6.57
C LEU A 89 9.57 1.52 8.05
N GLY A 90 10.37 2.36 8.71
CA GLY A 90 10.19 2.67 10.13
C GLY A 90 8.94 3.52 10.40
N ILE A 91 8.66 4.53 9.58
CA ILE A 91 7.45 5.34 9.76
C ILE A 91 6.19 4.53 9.50
N HIS A 92 6.22 3.61 8.53
CA HIS A 92 5.09 2.73 8.23
C HIS A 92 4.74 1.76 9.37
N GLY A 93 5.71 1.39 10.21
CA GLY A 93 5.51 0.51 11.36
C GLY A 93 5.09 1.23 12.65
N ARG A 94 5.14 2.56 12.70
CA ARG A 94 4.90 3.34 13.93
C ARG A 94 3.41 3.59 14.16
N ARG A 95 2.81 2.80 15.05
CA ARG A 95 1.36 2.90 15.40
C ARG A 95 0.91 4.29 15.85
N ASN A 96 1.77 5.03 16.55
CA ASN A 96 1.44 6.35 17.09
C ASN A 96 1.35 7.47 16.03
N LEU A 97 1.77 7.22 14.79
CA LEU A 97 1.64 8.16 13.68
C LEU A 97 0.30 8.01 12.94
N TYR A 98 -0.49 7.02 13.31
CA TYR A 98 -1.77 6.72 12.70
C TYR A 98 -2.90 7.02 13.67
N LEU A 99 -4.01 7.57 13.18
CA LEU A 99 -5.19 7.79 14.01
C LEU A 99 -5.74 6.45 14.49
N VAL A 100 -6.40 6.47 15.65
CA VAL A 100 -7.21 5.34 16.12
C VAL A 100 -8.29 5.10 15.07
N VAL A 101 -8.37 3.86 14.58
CA VAL A 101 -9.39 3.43 13.59
C VAL A 101 -10.77 3.90 14.06
N SER A 102 -11.50 4.62 13.20
CA SER A 102 -12.84 5.16 13.50
C SER A 102 -13.76 5.08 12.29
N ASP A 103 -15.07 5.23 12.50
CA ASP A 103 -16.07 5.14 11.43
C ASP A 103 -15.96 6.26 10.38
N GLN A 104 -15.30 7.37 10.71
CA GLN A 104 -15.12 8.54 9.84
C GLN A 104 -13.71 8.64 9.26
N PHE A 105 -12.76 7.88 9.82
CA PHE A 105 -11.37 7.89 9.39
C PHE A 105 -11.02 6.53 8.79
N ALA A 106 -10.86 6.51 7.47
CA ALA A 106 -10.41 5.32 6.78
C ALA A 106 -9.09 4.81 7.39
N ASP A 107 -9.00 3.50 7.53
CA ASP A 107 -7.86 2.80 8.12
C ASP A 107 -6.53 3.34 7.56
N PRO A 108 -5.50 3.55 8.40
CA PRO A 108 -4.15 3.96 7.99
C PRO A 108 -3.50 3.14 6.85
N ALA A 109 -4.11 2.04 6.43
CA ALA A 109 -3.92 1.39 5.13
C ALA A 109 -4.13 2.30 3.89
N VAL A 110 -4.65 3.54 4.01
CA VAL A 110 -4.63 4.53 2.91
C VAL A 110 -3.23 5.14 2.79
N PHE A 111 -2.37 4.35 2.18
CA PHE A 111 -1.03 4.74 1.76
C PHE A 111 -1.12 5.86 0.71
N ILE A 112 -0.35 6.93 0.89
CA ILE A 112 -0.15 7.98 -0.13
C ILE A 112 1.30 7.90 -0.63
N PRO A 113 1.59 7.09 -1.66
CA PRO A 113 2.81 7.23 -2.43
C PRO A 113 2.66 8.45 -3.35
N ILE A 114 3.77 9.16 -3.54
CA ILE A 114 3.86 10.32 -4.45
C ILE A 114 4.62 9.88 -5.72
N CYS A 115 4.55 8.59 -6.07
CA CYS A 115 5.30 8.05 -7.20
C CYS A 115 4.47 8.22 -8.48
N VAL A 116 5.06 8.85 -9.50
CA VAL A 116 4.42 9.02 -10.82
C VAL A 116 4.01 7.68 -11.45
N GLY A 117 4.77 6.61 -11.17
CA GLY A 117 4.50 5.26 -11.65
C GLY A 117 3.53 4.44 -10.79
N GLN A 118 2.97 5.01 -9.72
CA GLN A 118 2.16 4.24 -8.77
C GLN A 118 0.91 3.63 -9.41
N ASN A 119 0.13 4.42 -10.15
CA ASN A 119 -1.12 3.91 -10.74
C ASN A 119 -0.83 2.79 -11.75
N PHE A 120 0.28 2.92 -12.48
CA PHE A 120 0.76 1.88 -13.39
C PHE A 120 1.13 0.61 -12.60
N ALA A 121 1.97 0.74 -11.57
CA ALA A 121 2.40 -0.39 -10.76
C ALA A 121 1.22 -1.09 -10.05
N LEU A 122 0.29 -0.35 -9.48
CA LEU A 122 -0.90 -0.91 -8.83
C LEU A 122 -1.78 -1.66 -9.84
N THR A 123 -1.93 -1.13 -11.07
CA THR A 123 -2.68 -1.81 -12.14
C THR A 123 -1.99 -3.12 -12.55
N GLU A 124 -0.68 -3.10 -12.71
CA GLU A 124 0.11 -4.28 -13.09
C GLU A 124 0.08 -5.35 -11.99
N MET A 125 0.24 -4.95 -10.72
CA MET A 125 0.12 -5.87 -9.57
C MET A 125 -1.28 -6.48 -9.51
N ALA A 126 -2.33 -5.68 -9.69
CA ALA A 126 -3.71 -6.17 -9.71
C ALA A 126 -3.94 -7.15 -10.86
N PHE A 127 -3.46 -6.84 -12.06
CA PHE A 127 -3.53 -7.73 -13.22
C PHE A 127 -2.84 -9.07 -12.92
N CYS A 128 -1.61 -9.03 -12.39
CA CYS A 128 -0.85 -10.22 -12.04
C CYS A 128 -1.60 -11.09 -11.02
N LEU A 129 -2.12 -10.48 -9.94
CA LEU A 129 -2.88 -11.18 -8.91
C LEU A 129 -4.12 -11.89 -9.49
N VAL A 130 -4.88 -11.23 -10.37
CA VAL A 130 -6.03 -11.85 -11.02
C VAL A 130 -5.61 -13.03 -11.90
N ARG A 131 -4.54 -12.91 -12.68
CA ARG A 131 -4.06 -14.00 -13.55
C ARG A 131 -3.56 -15.20 -12.75
N VAL A 132 -2.88 -14.97 -11.63
CA VAL A 132 -2.45 -16.03 -10.71
C VAL A 132 -3.69 -16.74 -10.13
N ALA A 133 -4.65 -15.98 -9.64
CA ALA A 133 -5.84 -16.53 -9.02
C ALA A 133 -6.83 -17.18 -10.02
N GLN A 134 -6.82 -16.79 -11.30
CA GLN A 134 -7.50 -17.52 -12.38
C GLN A 134 -6.85 -18.86 -12.69
N ARG A 135 -5.54 -18.99 -12.48
CA ARG A 135 -4.77 -20.18 -12.86
C ARG A 135 -4.72 -21.25 -11.75
N PHE A 136 -4.76 -20.82 -10.50
CA PHE A 136 -4.59 -21.67 -9.33
C PHE A 136 -5.79 -21.53 -8.39
N GLU A 137 -6.40 -22.64 -8.03
CA GLU A 137 -7.56 -22.70 -7.14
C GLU A 137 -7.20 -22.35 -5.69
N ARG A 138 -5.95 -22.62 -5.28
CA ARG A 138 -5.48 -22.40 -3.91
C ARG A 138 -4.02 -21.96 -3.94
N THR A 139 -3.72 -20.95 -3.13
CA THR A 139 -2.36 -20.45 -2.90
C THR A 139 -2.08 -20.55 -1.41
N GLU A 140 -1.01 -21.23 -1.04
CA GLU A 140 -0.63 -21.43 0.35
C GLU A 140 0.70 -20.73 0.63
N TYR A 141 0.91 -20.35 1.89
CA TYR A 141 2.25 -20.00 2.31
C TYR A 141 3.08 -21.28 2.30
N ARG A 142 4.29 -21.21 1.75
CA ARG A 142 5.21 -22.34 1.84
C ARG A 142 5.70 -22.37 3.29
N ASP A 143 5.11 -23.27 4.07
CA ASP A 143 5.53 -23.53 5.46
C ASP A 143 7.04 -23.90 5.48
N GLU A 144 7.76 -23.37 6.46
CA GLU A 144 9.04 -23.91 6.95
C GLU A 144 8.80 -24.70 8.24
#